data_AF-A0A0N1KT15-F1
#
_entry.id   AF-A0A0N1KT15-F1
#
_cell.length_a   1.000
_cell.length_b   1.000
_cell.length_c   1.000
_cell.angle_alpha   90.00
_cell.angle_beta   90.00
_cell.angle_gamma   90.00
#
_symmetry.space_group_name_H-M   'P 1'
#
loop_
_entity.id
_entity.type
_entity.pdbx_description
1 polymer ?
#
loop_
_entity_poly.entity_id
_entity_poly.type
_entity_poly.pdbx_seq_one_letter_code
_entity_poly.pdbx_strand_id
1 'polypeptide(L)'
;MKINFVLFCCLFLLNNNCRKEDKNDILKSIVITDNGDKFYLSDGIGKVYKKEGLKSYKFFVPHKSLNYIKEIYVSNNLEKLSDDHIIHSTNKDSIRPKQRITTISFYFKNNDKKQITFQDDGYNSPMDRFPEETIKPIFQESFMLIKKIRDSTNERSDLLR
;
A
#
# COMPACT_ATOMS: atom_id res chain seq x y z
N MET A 1 -26.86 -52.74 5.38
CA MET A 1 -25.75 -51.89 4.88
C MET A 1 -26.13 -50.41 4.95
N LYS A 2 -25.98 -49.73 6.11
CA LYS A 2 -26.26 -48.28 6.25
C LYS A 2 -25.08 -47.47 6.81
N ILE A 3 -23.97 -48.13 7.15
CA ILE A 3 -22.82 -47.52 7.83
C ILE A 3 -21.88 -46.79 6.83
N ASN A 4 -21.95 -47.12 5.54
CA ASN A 4 -21.02 -46.56 4.55
C ASN A 4 -21.33 -45.11 4.13
N PHE A 5 -22.57 -44.64 4.27
CA PHE A 5 -22.94 -43.29 3.80
C PHE A 5 -22.51 -42.20 4.78
N VAL A 6 -22.61 -42.45 6.09
CA VAL A 6 -22.20 -41.51 7.13
C VAL A 6 -20.68 -41.29 7.12
N LEU A 7 -19.91 -42.36 6.90
CA LEU A 7 -18.45 -42.26 6.77
C LEU A 7 -18.04 -41.43 5.54
N PHE A 8 -18.77 -41.56 4.43
CA PHE A 8 -18.52 -40.80 3.21
C PHE A 8 -18.81 -39.30 3.39
N CYS A 9 -19.91 -38.95 4.07
CA CYS A 9 -20.21 -37.55 4.43
C CYS A 9 -19.15 -36.93 5.36
N CYS A 10 -18.66 -37.68 6.35
CA CYS A 10 -17.60 -37.21 7.25
C CYS A 10 -16.27 -37.00 6.52
N LEU A 11 -15.90 -37.89 5.59
CA LEU A 11 -14.68 -37.75 4.78
C LEU A 11 -14.77 -36.58 3.78
N PHE A 12 -15.97 -36.26 3.27
CA PHE A 12 -16.17 -35.13 2.36
C PHE A 12 -16.13 -33.77 3.10
N LEU A 13 -16.58 -33.73 4.36
CA LEU A 13 -16.48 -32.54 5.20
C LEU A 13 -15.05 -32.26 5.68
N LEU A 14 -14.24 -33.30 5.91
CA LEU A 14 -12.85 -33.16 6.34
C LEU A 14 -11.91 -32.72 5.20
N ASN A 15 -12.23 -33.02 3.94
CA ASN A 15 -11.42 -32.59 2.78
C ASN A 15 -11.74 -31.18 2.26
N ASN A 16 -12.81 -30.53 2.75
CA ASN A 16 -13.11 -29.13 2.43
C ASN A 16 -12.39 -28.13 3.34
N ASN A 17 -11.60 -28.60 4.31
CA ASN A 17 -10.59 -27.79 4.99
C ASN A 17 -9.30 -27.66 4.15
N CYS A 18 -9.43 -27.51 2.83
CA CYS A 18 -8.45 -26.72 2.11
C CYS A 18 -8.57 -25.31 2.68
N ARG A 19 -7.77 -25.05 3.71
CA ARG A 19 -7.47 -23.74 4.24
C ARG A 19 -6.88 -22.97 3.06
N LYS A 20 -7.73 -22.40 2.21
CA LYS A 20 -7.34 -21.41 1.21
C LYS A 20 -6.62 -20.37 2.05
N GLU A 21 -5.31 -20.29 1.91
CA GLU A 21 -4.58 -19.13 2.40
C GLU A 21 -5.35 -17.93 1.86
N ASP A 22 -5.87 -17.13 2.78
CA ASP A 22 -6.65 -15.96 2.43
C ASP A 22 -5.71 -15.13 1.55
N LYS A 23 -6.01 -14.99 0.26
CA LYS A 23 -5.14 -14.27 -0.68
C LYS A 23 -4.86 -12.84 -0.18
N ASN A 24 -5.72 -12.36 0.72
CA ASN A 24 -5.64 -11.09 1.41
C ASN A 24 -4.56 -11.02 2.51
N ASP A 25 -3.99 -12.16 2.94
CA ASP A 25 -3.01 -12.27 4.03
C ASP A 25 -1.60 -12.67 3.54
N ILE A 26 -1.30 -12.41 2.27
CA ILE A 26 0.06 -12.60 1.70
C ILE A 26 1.01 -11.44 2.06
N LEU A 27 0.46 -10.27 2.39
CA LEU A 27 1.18 -9.03 2.68
C LEU A 27 1.52 -8.93 4.16
N LYS A 28 2.82 -8.89 4.47
CA LYS A 28 3.37 -8.71 5.83
C LYS A 28 3.32 -7.25 6.27
N SER A 29 3.73 -6.33 5.41
CA SER A 29 3.74 -4.89 5.72
C SER A 29 3.73 -4.04 4.45
N ILE A 30 3.28 -2.79 4.60
CA ILE A 30 3.33 -1.77 3.54
C ILE A 30 4.22 -0.64 4.03
N VAL A 31 5.14 -0.18 3.18
CA VAL A 31 5.98 0.98 3.46
C VAL A 31 5.79 2.01 2.37
N ILE A 32 5.35 3.20 2.74
CA ILE A 32 5.25 4.33 1.81
C ILE A 32 6.49 5.19 1.99
N THR A 33 7.17 5.54 0.90
CA THR A 33 8.24 6.53 0.89
C THR A 33 7.76 7.76 0.14
N ASP A 34 7.74 8.93 0.76
CA ASP A 34 7.31 10.20 0.14
C ASP A 34 8.38 11.26 0.41
N ASN A 35 9.04 11.73 -0.64
CA ASN A 35 10.13 12.72 -0.55
C ASN A 35 11.26 12.34 0.43
N GLY A 36 11.48 11.05 0.64
CA GLY A 36 12.51 10.49 1.52
C GLY A 36 12.04 10.14 2.94
N ASP A 37 10.86 10.58 3.36
CA ASP A 37 10.22 10.11 4.60
C ASP A 37 9.68 8.70 4.38
N LYS A 38 9.88 7.80 5.35
CA LYS A 38 9.38 6.41 5.31
C LYS A 38 8.26 6.20 6.32
N PHE A 39 7.10 5.80 5.83
CA PHE A 39 5.89 5.51 6.61
C PHE A 39 5.68 4.00 6.60
N TYR A 40 6.02 3.34 7.70
CA TYR A 40 5.77 1.91 7.91
C TYR A 40 4.34 1.74 8.41
N LEU A 41 3.54 0.99 7.66
CA LEU A 41 2.15 0.70 7.98
C LEU A 41 2.03 -0.77 8.40
N SER A 42 1.46 -0.99 9.58
CA SER A 42 1.14 -2.31 10.12
C SER A 42 -0.22 -2.24 10.81
N ASP A 43 -0.84 -3.40 11.06
CA ASP A 43 -2.21 -3.45 11.56
C ASP A 43 -2.36 -2.70 12.89
N GLY A 44 -3.15 -1.62 12.88
CA GLY A 44 -3.45 -0.77 14.03
C GLY A 44 -2.34 0.22 14.42
N ILE A 45 -1.10 0.06 13.95
CA ILE A 45 0.04 0.88 14.35
C ILE A 45 0.95 1.16 13.14
N GLY A 46 1.32 2.42 12.96
CA GLY A 46 2.34 2.86 12.01
C GLY A 46 3.53 3.50 12.68
N LYS A 47 4.65 3.58 11.96
CA LYS A 47 5.87 4.33 12.35
C LYS A 47 6.38 5.17 11.19
N VAL A 48 6.67 6.44 11.43
CA VAL A 48 7.36 7.30 10.44
C VAL A 48 8.82 7.41 10.80
N TYR A 49 9.70 7.37 9.80
CA TYR A 49 11.11 7.73 9.90
C TYR A 49 11.38 8.89 8.95
N LYS A 50 11.90 10.00 9.48
CA LYS A 50 12.16 11.21 8.71
C LYS A 50 13.51 11.15 8.00
N LYS A 51 13.59 11.76 6.81
CA LYS A 51 14.85 11.86 6.06
C LYS A 51 15.94 12.60 6.87
N GLU A 52 15.55 13.61 7.65
CA GLU A 52 16.47 14.52 8.35
C GLU A 52 16.84 14.07 9.78
N GLY A 53 16.48 12.86 10.23
CA GLY A 53 17.00 12.38 11.51
C GLY A 53 16.47 11.04 12.03
N LEU A 54 17.09 10.58 13.12
CA LEU A 54 16.75 9.38 13.92
C LEU A 54 15.36 9.44 14.60
N LYS A 55 14.58 10.49 14.35
CA LYS A 55 13.28 10.68 14.98
C LYS A 55 12.25 9.79 14.30
N SER A 56 11.60 8.96 15.11
CA SER A 56 10.46 8.17 14.69
C SER A 56 9.24 8.44 15.56
N TYR A 57 8.08 8.50 14.95
CA TYR A 57 6.80 8.72 15.65
C TYR A 57 5.88 7.55 15.36
N LYS A 58 5.20 7.06 16.40
CA LYS A 58 4.12 6.08 16.25
C LYS A 58 2.82 6.81 15.95
N PHE A 59 2.00 6.24 15.09
CA PHE A 59 0.67 6.77 14.76
C PHE A 59 -0.32 5.63 14.61
N PHE A 60 -1.62 5.94 14.72
CA PHE A 60 -2.67 4.97 14.48
C PHE A 60 -2.90 4.79 12.97
N VAL A 61 -2.97 3.54 12.53
CA VAL A 61 -3.35 3.20 11.15
C VAL A 61 -4.73 2.53 11.21
N PRO A 62 -5.78 3.14 10.63
CA PRO A 62 -7.07 2.49 10.55
C PRO A 62 -6.97 1.16 9.80
N HIS A 63 -7.44 0.06 10.40
CA HIS A 63 -7.47 -1.26 9.74
C HIS A 63 -8.19 -1.20 8.38
N LYS A 64 -9.25 -0.36 8.28
CA LYS A 64 -9.97 -0.13 7.04
C LYS A 64 -9.05 0.35 5.90
N SER A 65 -8.12 1.26 6.17
CA SER A 65 -7.20 1.79 5.17
C SER A 65 -6.21 0.73 4.67
N LEU A 66 -5.65 -0.07 5.58
CA LEU A 66 -4.74 -1.16 5.24
C LEU A 66 -5.44 -2.25 4.44
N ASN A 67 -6.61 -2.69 4.90
CA ASN A 67 -7.39 -3.71 4.20
C ASN A 67 -7.84 -3.22 2.82
N TYR A 68 -8.23 -1.94 2.70
CA TYR A 68 -8.54 -1.35 1.40
C TYR A 68 -7.37 -1.42 0.41
N ILE A 69 -6.15 -1.08 0.84
CA ILE A 69 -4.97 -1.21 -0.02
C ILE A 69 -4.69 -2.68 -0.39
N LYS A 70 -4.79 -3.61 0.58
CA LYS A 70 -4.61 -5.05 0.34
C LYS A 70 -5.65 -5.59 -0.66
N GLU A 71 -6.91 -5.19 -0.52
CA GLU A 71 -8.01 -5.58 -1.40
C GLU A 71 -7.79 -5.10 -2.83
N ILE A 72 -7.39 -3.83 -3.02
CA ILE A 72 -7.08 -3.30 -4.36
C ILE A 72 -5.92 -4.09 -4.98
N TYR A 73 -4.88 -4.39 -4.21
CA TYR A 73 -3.72 -5.15 -4.67
C TYR A 73 -4.12 -6.53 -5.21
N VAL A 74 -4.90 -7.28 -4.44
CA VAL A 74 -5.34 -8.64 -4.80
C VAL A 74 -6.37 -8.60 -5.94
N SER A 75 -7.38 -7.75 -5.85
CA SER A 75 -8.47 -7.68 -6.83
C SER A 75 -8.01 -7.25 -8.22
N ASN A 76 -6.99 -6.40 -8.31
CA ASN A 76 -6.42 -5.95 -9.58
C ASN A 76 -5.25 -6.82 -10.07
N ASN A 77 -4.94 -7.94 -9.38
CA ASN A 77 -3.81 -8.83 -9.69
C ASN A 77 -2.48 -8.05 -9.83
N LEU A 78 -2.22 -7.10 -8.93
CA LEU A 78 -1.01 -6.27 -9.00
C LEU A 78 0.29 -7.08 -8.80
N GLU A 79 0.17 -8.32 -8.33
CA GLU A 79 1.25 -9.33 -8.34
C GLU A 79 1.86 -9.59 -9.72
N LYS A 80 1.12 -9.30 -10.80
CA LYS A 80 1.60 -9.45 -12.18
C LYS A 80 2.42 -8.27 -12.70
N LEU A 81 2.44 -7.14 -11.97
CA LEU A 81 3.31 -6.02 -12.32
C LEU A 81 4.77 -6.40 -12.14
N SER A 82 5.67 -5.68 -12.81
CA SER A 82 7.10 -5.77 -12.54
C SER A 82 7.39 -5.46 -11.07
N ASP A 83 8.47 -6.03 -10.54
CA ASP A 83 8.83 -5.82 -9.14
C ASP A 83 9.10 -4.36 -8.79
N ASP A 84 9.60 -3.58 -9.75
CA ASP A 84 9.73 -2.13 -9.66
C ASP A 84 8.90 -1.45 -10.76
N HIS A 85 7.59 -1.29 -10.53
CA HIS A 85 6.67 -0.60 -11.45
C HIS A 85 6.76 0.91 -11.28
N ILE A 86 7.00 1.64 -12.37
CA ILE A 86 7.14 3.11 -12.35
C ILE A 86 6.04 3.74 -13.19
N ILE A 87 5.32 4.67 -12.56
CA ILE A 87 4.21 5.43 -13.12
C ILE A 87 4.67 6.88 -13.26
N HIS A 88 4.51 7.44 -14.45
CA HIS A 88 4.82 8.84 -14.73
C HIS A 88 3.54 9.68 -14.80
N SER A 89 3.62 10.93 -14.34
CA SER A 89 2.55 11.93 -14.55
C SER A 89 2.17 12.01 -16.03
N THR A 90 0.87 12.20 -16.30
CA THR A 90 0.31 12.42 -17.65
C THR A 90 0.73 13.75 -18.28
N ASN A 91 1.30 14.68 -17.50
CA ASN A 91 1.76 15.96 -18.01
C ASN A 91 3.08 15.81 -18.79
N LYS A 92 2.94 15.82 -20.11
CA LYS A 92 4.05 15.69 -21.06
C LYS A 92 4.89 16.97 -21.20
N ASP A 93 4.36 18.10 -20.74
CA ASP A 93 4.95 19.43 -20.95
C ASP A 93 5.69 19.97 -19.72
N SER A 94 5.90 19.16 -18.68
CA SER A 94 6.69 19.59 -17.53
C SER A 94 8.16 19.74 -17.91
N ILE A 95 8.58 20.99 -18.07
CA ILE A 95 9.97 21.40 -18.32
C ILE A 95 10.83 21.25 -17.05
N ARG A 96 10.23 20.93 -15.89
CA ARG A 96 10.91 20.84 -14.60
C ARG A 96 11.25 19.38 -14.24
N PRO A 97 12.40 19.13 -13.60
CA PRO A 97 12.74 17.80 -13.10
C PRO A 97 11.67 17.30 -12.12
N LYS A 98 11.44 15.98 -12.09
CA LYS A 98 10.49 15.30 -11.20
C LYS A 98 10.68 15.78 -9.76
N GLN A 99 9.65 16.42 -9.20
CA GLN A 99 9.74 17.11 -7.91
C GLN A 99 9.24 16.24 -6.76
N ARG A 100 8.30 15.33 -7.01
CA ARG A 100 7.75 14.44 -5.99
C ARG A 100 7.81 13.00 -6.42
N ILE A 101 8.40 12.17 -5.56
CA ILE A 101 8.49 10.74 -5.76
C ILE A 101 7.81 10.08 -4.57
N THR A 102 6.77 9.30 -4.86
CA THR A 102 6.08 8.49 -3.88
C THR A 102 6.20 7.03 -4.27
N THR A 103 6.81 6.22 -3.42
CA THR A 103 6.99 4.77 -3.65
C THR A 103 6.24 4.00 -2.59
N ILE A 104 5.40 3.06 -3.01
CA ILE A 104 4.69 2.13 -2.13
C ILE A 104 5.38 0.78 -2.26
N SER A 105 5.94 0.29 -1.16
CA SER A 105 6.62 -0.99 -1.08
C SER A 105 5.75 -1.99 -0.34
N PHE A 106 5.44 -3.09 -1.00
CA PHE A 106 4.71 -4.23 -0.48
C PHE A 106 5.71 -5.31 -0.08
N TYR A 107 5.72 -5.68 1.20
CA TYR A 107 6.55 -6.77 1.71
C TYR A 107 5.68 -8.00 1.94
N PHE A 108 6.05 -9.12 1.33
CA PHE A 108 5.30 -10.37 1.41
C PHE A 108 5.85 -11.28 2.51
N LYS A 109 5.04 -12.24 2.97
CA LYS A 109 5.45 -13.20 4.01
C LYS A 109 6.60 -14.11 3.58
N ASN A 110 6.75 -14.37 2.28
CA ASN A 110 7.86 -15.11 1.69
C ASN A 110 9.15 -14.29 1.53
N ASN A 111 9.19 -13.06 2.07
CA ASN A 111 10.27 -12.08 1.94
C ASN A 111 10.42 -11.43 0.55
N ASP A 112 9.49 -11.68 -0.37
CA ASP A 112 9.46 -10.93 -1.63
C ASP A 112 9.09 -9.46 -1.37
N LYS A 113 9.42 -8.62 -2.34
CA LYS A 113 9.13 -7.20 -2.33
C LYS A 113 8.66 -6.75 -3.70
N LYS A 114 7.57 -5.98 -3.72
CA LYS A 114 7.15 -5.22 -4.90
C LYS A 114 7.06 -3.74 -4.60
N GLN A 115 7.39 -2.91 -5.57
CA GLN A 115 7.38 -1.47 -5.48
C GLN A 115 6.54 -0.89 -6.61
N ILE A 116 5.69 0.06 -6.26
CA ILE A 116 5.01 0.90 -7.23
C ILE A 116 5.39 2.34 -6.93
N THR A 117 6.02 3.01 -7.90
CA THR A 117 6.52 4.38 -7.75
C THR A 117 5.77 5.32 -8.65
N PHE A 118 5.17 6.36 -8.08
CA PHE A 118 4.63 7.47 -8.83
C PHE A 118 5.60 8.65 -8.83
N GLN A 119 5.92 9.14 -10.03
CA GLN A 119 6.80 10.27 -10.26
C GLN A 119 5.99 11.45 -10.77
N ASP A 120 5.76 12.39 -9.86
CA ASP A 120 4.97 13.60 -10.08
C ASP A 120 5.84 14.83 -10.36
N ASP A 121 5.29 15.74 -11.14
CA ASP A 121 5.92 16.99 -11.57
C ASP A 121 5.80 18.13 -10.53
N GLY A 122 4.96 17.97 -9.50
CA GLY A 122 4.78 18.94 -8.41
C GLY A 122 3.93 20.16 -8.73
N TYR A 123 3.29 20.25 -9.91
CA TYR A 123 2.57 21.47 -10.32
C TYR A 123 1.15 21.59 -9.76
N ASN A 124 0.34 20.53 -9.86
CA ASN A 124 -1.03 20.45 -9.31
C ASN A 124 -1.16 19.26 -8.35
N SER A 125 -2.37 19.01 -7.83
CA SER A 125 -2.67 17.81 -7.03
C SER A 125 -2.19 16.55 -7.75
N PRO A 126 -1.36 15.68 -7.13
CA PRO A 126 -0.76 14.53 -7.81
C PRO A 126 -1.80 13.56 -8.40
N MET A 127 -3.02 13.52 -7.84
CA MET A 127 -4.07 12.60 -8.28
C MET A 127 -4.79 13.02 -9.56
N ASP A 128 -4.71 14.30 -9.93
CA ASP A 128 -5.35 14.80 -11.16
C ASP A 128 -4.59 14.35 -12.42
N ARG A 129 -3.31 13.97 -12.25
CA ARG A 129 -2.40 13.60 -13.34
C ARG A 129 -1.99 12.13 -13.32
N PHE A 130 -2.59 11.33 -12.45
CA PHE A 130 -2.26 9.91 -12.31
C PHE A 130 -2.88 9.09 -13.46
N PRO A 131 -2.08 8.40 -14.30
CA PRO A 131 -2.59 7.74 -15.51
C PRO A 131 -3.29 6.39 -15.28
N GLU A 132 -2.91 5.66 -14.23
CA GLU A 132 -3.32 4.25 -14.04
C GLU A 132 -4.48 4.12 -13.06
N GLU A 133 -5.72 4.12 -13.56
CA GLU A 133 -6.94 4.11 -12.75
C GLU A 133 -7.09 2.87 -11.84
N THR A 134 -6.47 1.73 -12.19
CA THR A 134 -6.48 0.52 -11.34
C THR A 134 -5.64 0.66 -10.08
N ILE A 135 -4.55 1.44 -10.15
CA ILE A 135 -3.58 1.62 -9.05
C ILE A 135 -3.85 2.93 -8.31
N LYS A 136 -4.44 3.92 -8.98
CA LYS A 136 -4.76 5.25 -8.44
C LYS A 136 -5.41 5.22 -7.04
N PRO A 137 -6.37 4.33 -6.73
CA PRO A 137 -6.98 4.28 -5.38
C PRO A 137 -5.97 3.98 -4.27
N ILE A 138 -4.93 3.18 -4.52
CA ILE A 138 -3.86 2.90 -3.55
C ILE A 138 -3.10 4.20 -3.22
N PHE A 139 -2.79 5.01 -4.23
CA PHE A 139 -2.08 6.28 -4.04
C PHE A 139 -2.97 7.34 -3.38
N GLN A 140 -4.27 7.38 -3.69
CA GLN A 140 -5.23 8.25 -3.02
C GLN A 140 -5.26 7.97 -1.52
N GLU A 141 -5.43 6.70 -1.13
CA GLU A 141 -5.45 6.31 0.29
C GLU A 141 -4.10 6.61 0.96
N SER A 142 -3.00 6.32 0.27
CA SER A 142 -1.63 6.60 0.76
C SER A 142 -1.41 8.10 1.02
N PHE A 143 -1.84 8.97 0.10
CA PHE A 143 -1.73 10.42 0.29
C PHE A 143 -2.62 10.95 1.41
N MET A 144 -3.82 10.39 1.56
CA MET A 144 -4.69 10.73 2.69
C MET A 144 -4.08 10.32 4.03
N LEU A 145 -3.48 9.13 4.12
CA LEU A 145 -2.76 8.69 5.32
C LEU A 145 -1.59 9.61 5.65
N ILE A 146 -0.70 9.88 4.68
CA ILE A 146 0.45 10.77 4.86
C ILE A 146 -0.01 12.15 5.34
N LYS A 147 -1.04 12.73 4.71
CA LYS A 147 -1.60 14.03 5.09
C LYS A 147 -2.08 14.02 6.53
N LYS A 148 -2.89 13.04 6.94
CA LYS A 148 -3.38 12.91 8.32
C LYS A 148 -2.23 12.81 9.34
N ILE A 149 -1.18 12.07 9.01
CA ILE A 149 -0.01 11.91 9.90
C ILE A 149 0.73 13.24 10.05
N ARG A 150 0.99 13.94 8.94
CA ARG A 150 1.62 15.28 8.96
C ARG A 150 0.77 16.30 9.74
N ASP A 151 -0.54 16.28 9.54
CA ASP A 151 -1.47 17.14 10.27
C ASP A 151 -1.48 16.81 11.78
N SER A 152 -1.45 15.53 12.16
CA SER A 152 -1.45 15.10 13.57
C SER A 152 -0.15 15.37 14.33
N THR A 153 0.95 15.59 13.61
CA THR A 153 2.28 15.89 14.17
C THR A 153 2.55 17.39 14.24
N ASN A 154 1.57 18.24 13.89
CA ASN A 154 1.69 19.70 13.78
C ASN A 154 2.81 20.17 12.83
N GLU A 155 3.31 19.32 11.94
CA GLU A 155 4.39 19.64 10.99
C GLU A 155 3.91 20.50 9.80
N ARG A 156 2.76 21.16 9.92
CA ARG A 156 2.21 22.07 8.90
C ARG A 156 2.97 23.41 8.83
N SER A 157 4.03 23.62 9.61
CA SER A 157 4.56 24.95 9.93
C SER A 157 5.78 25.46 9.15
N ASP A 158 6.46 24.67 8.29
CA ASP A 158 7.76 25.14 7.74
C ASP A 158 7.88 25.15 6.20
N LEU A 159 6.81 24.87 5.44
CA LEU A 159 6.83 24.94 3.96
C LEU A 159 6.28 26.25 3.37
N LEU A 160 6.10 27.29 4.20
CA LEU A 160 5.78 28.66 3.77
C LEU A 160 6.66 29.68 4.54
N ARG A 161 7.98 29.54 4.41
CA ARG A 161 8.93 30.63 4.66
C ARG A 161 9.84 30.80 3.46
#